data_AF-A0A3C1UCG9-F1
#
_entry.id   AF-A0A3C1UCG9-F1
#
_cell.length_a   1.000
_cell.length_b   1.000
_cell.length_c   1.000
_cell.angle_alpha   90.00
_cell.angle_beta   90.00
_cell.angle_gamma   90.00
#
_symmetry.space_group_name_H-M   'P 1'
#
loop_
_entity.id
_entity.type
_entity.pdbx_description
1 polymer ?
#
loop_
_entity_poly.entity_id
_entity_poly.type
_entity_poly.pdbx_seq_one_letter_code
_entity_poly.pdbx_strand_id
1 'polypeptide(L)'
;MTALLIAIFVVGYLLITCEHPLHTNKGTFALIMCGLLWAIYATMSGDTDVNAKVLEQLGDTCEILIFLIGAMTIVEVIDRYGGFNIITETITARKKRKLLWIMAFVTFFMSAVLDNLTTTIIMVTMVGCLLKKQNERWIFSSVIVIAANSGGAFSPIGDVTTIMLWMGDKVSTGQLITTLLIPSLVSMV
;
A
#
# COMPACT_ATOMS: atom_id res chain seq x y z
N MET A 1 7.68 20.89 25.85
CA MET A 1 6.91 20.58 24.62
C MET A 1 7.39 19.29 23.96
N THR A 2 8.65 19.18 23.55
CA THR A 2 9.16 18.02 22.79
C THR A 2 8.95 16.66 23.48
N ALA A 3 9.25 16.55 24.79
CA ALA A 3 9.04 15.31 25.53
C ALA A 3 7.56 14.89 25.60
N LEU A 4 6.64 15.86 25.68
CA LEU A 4 5.20 15.60 25.65
C LEU A 4 4.75 15.10 24.27
N LEU A 5 5.23 15.71 23.19
CA LEU A 5 4.95 15.27 21.82
C LEU A 5 5.46 13.85 21.59
N ILE A 6 6.68 13.53 22.05
CA ILE A 6 7.25 12.18 21.96
C ILE A 6 6.40 11.18 22.75
N ALA A 7 5.98 11.52 23.97
CA ALA A 7 5.14 10.63 24.78
C ALA A 7 3.80 10.33 24.08
N ILE A 8 3.14 11.35 23.53
CA ILE A 8 1.88 11.19 22.79
C ILE A 8 2.09 10.36 21.53
N PHE A 9 3.19 10.58 20.81
CA PHE A 9 3.54 9.81 19.62
C PHE A 9 3.74 8.32 19.95
N VAL A 10 4.50 8.00 21.00
CA VAL A 10 4.73 6.61 21.42
C VAL A 10 3.43 5.94 21.87
N VAL A 11 2.62 6.61 22.69
CA VAL A 11 1.33 6.08 23.14
C VAL A 11 0.37 5.90 21.97
N GLY A 12 0.31 6.87 21.05
CA GLY A 12 -0.52 6.80 19.85
C GLY A 12 -0.16 5.62 18.96
N TYR A 13 1.15 5.39 18.71
CA TYR A 13 1.61 4.22 17.98
C TYR A 13 1.28 2.90 18.68
N LEU A 14 1.42 2.83 20.01
CA LEU A 14 1.01 1.66 20.77
C LEU A 14 -0.49 1.38 20.62
N LEU A 15 -1.34 2.42 20.66
CA LEU A 15 -2.78 2.29 20.45
C LEU A 15 -3.11 1.82 19.02
N ILE A 16 -2.38 2.28 18.01
CA ILE A 16 -2.51 1.79 16.62
C ILE A 16 -2.19 0.29 16.55
N THR A 17 -1.12 -0.16 17.20
CA THR A 17 -0.77 -1.60 17.24
C THR A 17 -1.76 -2.44 18.06
N CYS A 18 -2.39 -1.85 19.07
CA CYS A 18 -3.40 -2.46 19.92
C CYS A 18 -4.83 -2.38 19.33
N GLU A 19 -4.99 -2.16 18.03
CA GLU A 19 -6.32 -2.16 17.37
C GLU A 19 -7.12 -3.42 17.70
N HIS A 20 -6.50 -4.61 17.59
CA HIS A 20 -7.20 -5.88 17.74
C HIS A 20 -7.87 -6.05 19.13
N PRO A 21 -7.20 -5.76 20.27
CA PRO A 21 -7.86 -5.79 21.57
C PRO A 21 -8.84 -4.62 21.81
N LEU A 22 -8.68 -3.48 21.12
CA LEU A 22 -9.50 -2.28 21.32
C LEU A 22 -10.71 -2.19 20.38
N HIS A 23 -10.86 -3.14 19.44
CA HIS A 23 -11.96 -3.20 18.46
C HIS A 23 -12.23 -1.87 17.74
N THR A 24 -11.18 -1.06 17.53
CA THR A 24 -11.27 0.29 16.97
C THR A 24 -10.29 0.42 15.82
N ASN A 25 -10.74 0.93 14.67
CA ASN A 25 -9.93 1.07 13.47
C ASN A 25 -8.61 1.82 13.72
N LYS A 26 -7.50 1.34 13.14
CA LYS A 26 -6.18 2.02 13.17
C LYS A 26 -6.25 3.51 12.82
N GLY A 27 -7.07 3.85 11.81
CA GLY A 27 -7.25 5.22 11.35
C GLY A 27 -7.77 6.16 12.44
N THR A 28 -8.62 5.68 13.34
CA THR A 28 -9.16 6.49 14.44
C THR A 28 -8.04 6.95 15.38
N PHE A 29 -7.19 6.03 15.83
CA PHE A 29 -6.06 6.37 16.71
C PHE A 29 -5.03 7.25 16.01
N ALA A 30 -4.77 7.01 14.73
CA ALA A 30 -3.87 7.83 13.93
C ALA A 30 -4.37 9.28 13.79
N LEU A 31 -5.66 9.48 13.51
CA LEU A 31 -6.26 10.81 13.39
C LEU A 31 -6.28 11.56 14.72
N ILE A 32 -6.62 10.87 15.82
CA ILE A 32 -6.59 11.46 17.17
C ILE A 32 -5.16 11.88 17.54
N MET A 33 -4.18 11.00 17.32
CA MET A 33 -2.77 11.30 17.57
C MET A 33 -2.31 12.51 16.74
N CYS A 34 -2.61 12.53 15.44
CA CYS A 34 -2.28 13.65 14.56
C CYS A 34 -2.88 14.98 15.06
N GLY A 35 -4.18 15.00 15.34
CA GLY A 35 -4.88 16.18 15.85
C GLY A 35 -4.33 16.68 17.18
N LEU A 36 -4.00 15.77 18.11
CA LEU A 36 -3.39 16.13 19.40
C LEU A 36 -1.99 16.72 19.24
N LEU A 37 -1.15 16.11 18.41
CA LEU A 37 0.21 16.59 18.17
C LEU A 37 0.20 17.99 17.54
N TRP A 38 -0.63 18.22 16.53
CA TRP A 38 -0.78 19.54 15.90
C TRP A 38 -1.39 20.58 16.83
N ALA A 39 -2.41 20.23 17.63
CA ALA A 39 -3.02 21.16 18.59
C ALA A 39 -2.02 21.61 19.67
N ILE A 40 -1.23 20.68 20.20
CA ILE A 40 -0.20 20.98 21.20
C ILE A 40 0.93 21.80 20.57
N TYR A 41 1.36 21.46 19.36
CA TYR A 41 2.37 22.25 18.65
C TYR A 41 1.89 23.67 18.35
N ALA A 42 0.64 23.82 17.91
CA ALA A 42 0.01 25.11 17.62
C ALA A 42 -0.05 26.05 18.84
N THR A 43 -0.33 25.48 20.01
CA THR A 43 -0.57 26.25 21.24
C THR A 43 0.68 26.47 22.10
N MET A 44 1.65 25.56 22.04
CA MET A 44 2.81 25.56 22.96
C MET A 44 4.16 25.88 22.31
N SER A 45 4.25 25.99 20.99
CA SER A 45 5.53 26.23 20.30
C SER A 45 6.08 27.63 20.53
N GLY A 46 5.22 28.63 20.72
CA GLY A 46 5.64 30.03 20.90
C GLY A 46 6.26 30.67 19.65
N ASP A 47 6.19 29.98 18.50
CA ASP A 47 6.63 30.51 17.21
C ASP A 47 5.62 31.57 16.72
N THR A 48 6.08 32.56 15.97
CA THR A 48 5.17 33.59 15.39
C THR A 48 4.50 33.09 14.11
N ASP A 49 5.13 32.13 13.40
CA ASP A 49 4.67 31.60 12.11
C ASP A 49 4.09 30.17 12.20
N VAL A 50 3.59 29.76 13.36
CA VAL A 50 3.09 28.38 13.58
C VAL A 50 1.97 28.03 12.63
N ASN A 51 1.05 28.97 12.39
CA ASN A 51 -0.07 28.77 11.48
C ASN A 51 0.40 28.50 10.04
N ALA A 52 1.43 29.20 9.58
CA ALA A 52 1.97 29.00 8.24
C ALA A 52 2.61 27.61 8.10
N LYS A 53 3.44 27.20 9.08
CA LYS A 53 4.10 25.89 9.08
C LYS A 53 3.13 24.72 9.18
N VAL A 54 2.11 24.83 10.05
CA VAL A 54 1.07 23.80 10.17
C VAL A 54 0.23 23.72 8.90
N LEU A 55 -0.10 24.87 8.27
CA LEU A 55 -0.86 24.90 7.03
C LEU A 55 -0.08 24.27 5.86
N GLU A 56 1.23 24.53 5.78
CA GLU A 56 2.13 23.91 4.79
C GLU A 56 2.16 22.38 4.95
N GLN A 57 2.46 21.88 6.15
CA GLN A 57 2.49 20.43 6.42
C GLN A 57 1.13 19.75 6.24
N LEU A 58 0.05 20.43 6.60
CA LEU A 58 -1.31 19.97 6.35
C LEU A 58 -1.57 19.90 4.84
N GLY A 59 -1.12 20.90 4.09
CA GLY A 59 -1.20 20.96 2.63
C GLY A 59 -0.57 19.74 1.97
N ASP A 60 0.70 19.47 2.28
CA ASP A 60 1.43 18.29 1.77
C ASP A 60 0.71 16.97 2.11
N THR A 61 0.21 16.86 3.34
CA THR A 61 -0.52 15.66 3.79
C THR A 61 -1.86 15.51 3.05
N CYS A 62 -2.60 16.61 2.87
CA CYS A 62 -3.86 16.61 2.15
C CYS A 62 -3.67 16.31 0.65
N GLU A 63 -2.61 16.80 0.02
CA GLU A 63 -2.24 16.46 -1.35
C GLU A 63 -2.06 14.95 -1.49
N ILE A 64 -1.26 14.34 -0.59
CA ILE A 64 -1.05 12.89 -0.57
C ILE A 64 -2.38 12.14 -0.42
N LEU A 65 -3.21 12.55 0.54
CA LEU A 65 -4.50 11.89 0.81
C LEU A 65 -5.46 11.99 -0.38
N ILE A 66 -5.62 13.17 -0.98
CA ILE A 66 -6.52 13.38 -2.11
C ILE A 66 -6.04 12.60 -3.33
N PHE A 67 -4.73 12.60 -3.59
CA PHE A 67 -4.15 11.80 -4.66
C PHE A 67 -4.40 10.31 -4.45
N LEU A 68 -4.13 9.79 -3.24
CA LEU A 68 -4.35 8.37 -2.93
C LEU A 68 -5.82 7.98 -3.04
N ILE A 69 -6.74 8.79 -2.51
CA ILE A 69 -8.19 8.53 -2.65
C ILE A 69 -8.57 8.48 -4.13
N GLY A 70 -8.12 9.45 -4.94
CA GLY A 70 -8.40 9.49 -6.37
C GLY A 70 -7.81 8.28 -7.13
N ALA A 71 -6.52 8.00 -6.92
CA ALA A 71 -5.83 6.89 -7.56
C ALA A 71 -6.44 5.53 -7.20
N MET A 72 -6.68 5.29 -5.91
CA MET A 72 -7.31 4.05 -5.43
C MET A 72 -8.75 3.91 -5.92
N THR A 73 -9.51 5.01 -6.00
CA THR A 73 -10.88 4.99 -6.55
C THR A 73 -10.87 4.61 -8.03
N ILE A 74 -9.96 5.17 -8.84
CA ILE A 74 -9.86 4.81 -10.27
C ILE A 74 -9.53 3.33 -10.41
N VAL A 75 -8.56 2.84 -9.63
CA VAL A 75 -8.18 1.42 -9.61
C VAL A 75 -9.36 0.52 -9.24
N GLU A 76 -10.10 0.87 -8.17
CA GLU A 76 -11.26 0.10 -7.70
C GLU A 76 -12.42 0.12 -8.71
N VAL A 77 -12.65 1.24 -9.38
CA VAL A 77 -13.66 1.34 -10.46
C VAL A 77 -13.30 0.42 -11.62
N ILE A 78 -12.05 0.45 -12.09
CA ILE A 78 -11.59 -0.43 -13.19
C ILE A 78 -11.79 -1.91 -12.80
N ASP A 79 -11.46 -2.27 -11.56
CA ASP A 79 -11.65 -3.63 -11.05
C ASP A 79 -13.14 -4.03 -10.99
N ARG A 80 -14.01 -3.15 -10.47
CA ARG A 80 -15.46 -3.41 -10.40
C ARG A 80 -16.10 -3.68 -11.75
N TYR A 81 -15.62 -3.05 -12.82
CA TYR A 81 -16.11 -3.28 -14.19
C TYR A 81 -15.44 -4.48 -14.88
N GLY A 82 -14.65 -5.27 -14.14
CA GLY A 82 -14.01 -6.48 -14.64
C GLY A 82 -12.80 -6.21 -15.53
N GLY A 83 -12.18 -5.03 -15.45
CA GLY A 83 -10.99 -4.70 -16.24
C GLY A 83 -9.86 -5.71 -16.05
N PHE A 84 -9.65 -6.18 -14.81
CA PHE A 84 -8.63 -7.18 -14.50
C PHE A 84 -9.10 -8.62 -14.71
N ASN A 85 -10.41 -8.87 -14.82
CA ASN A 85 -10.93 -10.21 -15.14
C ASN A 85 -10.47 -10.69 -16.52
N ILE A 86 -10.29 -9.77 -17.48
CA ILE A 86 -9.76 -10.08 -18.81
C ILE A 86 -8.36 -10.70 -18.72
N ILE A 87 -7.53 -10.19 -17.79
CA ILE A 87 -6.17 -10.68 -17.58
C ILE A 87 -6.21 -12.07 -16.92
N THR A 88 -7.13 -12.29 -15.97
CA THR A 88 -7.22 -13.55 -15.21
C THR A 88 -7.88 -14.69 -15.98
N GLU A 89 -8.88 -14.42 -16.83
CA GLU A 89 -9.56 -15.42 -17.66
C GLU A 89 -8.66 -16.03 -18.74
N THR A 90 -7.60 -15.32 -19.14
CA THR A 90 -6.62 -15.80 -20.12
C THR A 90 -5.63 -16.81 -19.51
N ILE A 91 -5.59 -16.93 -18.17
CA ILE A 91 -4.61 -17.75 -17.47
C ILE A 91 -5.11 -19.19 -17.33
N THR A 92 -4.70 -20.04 -18.28
CA THR A 92 -4.89 -21.49 -18.18
C THR A 92 -3.57 -22.21 -18.45
N ALA A 93 -3.21 -23.17 -17.60
CA ALA A 93 -2.01 -23.98 -17.80
C ALA A 93 -2.21 -25.43 -17.39
N ARG A 94 -1.82 -26.36 -18.27
CA ARG A 94 -1.95 -27.81 -18.04
C ARG A 94 -1.05 -28.33 -16.91
N LYS A 95 0.07 -27.66 -16.61
CA LYS A 95 1.04 -28.06 -15.59
C LYS A 95 1.03 -27.10 -14.41
N LYS A 96 0.91 -27.61 -13.18
CA LYS A 96 0.83 -26.81 -11.94
C LYS A 96 2.04 -25.90 -11.73
N ARG A 97 3.25 -26.39 -11.96
CA ARG A 97 4.48 -25.57 -11.87
C ARG A 97 4.47 -24.41 -12.87
N LYS A 98 4.00 -24.64 -14.09
CA LYS A 98 3.89 -23.59 -15.12
C LYS A 98 2.80 -22.58 -14.74
N LEU A 99 1.67 -23.05 -14.20
CA LEU A 99 0.61 -22.20 -13.69
C LEU A 99 1.13 -21.28 -12.57
N LEU A 100 1.88 -21.81 -11.61
CA LEU A 100 2.43 -21.03 -10.50
C LEU A 100 3.33 -19.89 -10.99
N TRP A 101 4.23 -20.15 -11.94
CA TRP A 101 5.08 -19.11 -12.52
C TRP A 101 4.28 -18.07 -13.31
N ILE A 102 3.29 -18.49 -14.11
CA ILE A 102 2.42 -17.55 -14.84
C ILE A 102 1.70 -16.66 -13.82
N MET A 103 1.15 -17.23 -12.75
CA MET A 103 0.47 -16.49 -11.70
C MET A 103 1.41 -15.49 -11.01
N ALA A 104 2.64 -15.91 -10.67
CA ALA A 104 3.63 -15.02 -10.04
C ALA A 104 3.94 -13.82 -10.93
N PHE A 105 4.29 -14.04 -12.20
CA PHE A 105 4.63 -12.95 -13.12
C PHE A 105 3.44 -12.05 -13.43
N VAL A 106 2.23 -12.59 -13.64
CA VAL A 106 1.04 -11.76 -13.83
C VAL A 106 0.79 -10.90 -12.59
N THR A 107 0.84 -11.51 -11.40
CA THR A 107 0.65 -10.78 -10.14
C THR A 107 1.68 -9.66 -9.98
N PHE A 108 2.94 -9.94 -10.30
CA PHE A 108 4.04 -8.98 -10.22
C PHE A 108 3.79 -7.74 -11.10
N PHE A 109 3.45 -7.93 -12.38
CA PHE A 109 3.18 -6.80 -13.26
C PHE A 109 1.84 -6.11 -12.97
N MET A 110 0.82 -6.86 -12.56
CA MET A 110 -0.47 -6.30 -12.18
C MET A 110 -0.33 -5.40 -10.94
N SER A 111 0.47 -5.82 -9.95
CA SER A 111 0.74 -5.01 -8.76
C SER A 111 1.62 -3.78 -9.01
N ALA A 112 2.27 -3.67 -10.17
CA ALA A 112 2.97 -2.43 -10.52
C ALA A 112 1.97 -1.30 -10.91
N VAL A 113 0.75 -1.68 -11.29
CA VAL A 113 -0.32 -0.76 -11.72
C VAL A 113 -1.39 -0.61 -10.65
N LEU A 114 -1.61 -1.66 -9.86
CA LEU A 114 -2.59 -1.69 -8.78
C LEU A 114 -1.92 -1.75 -7.41
N ASP A 115 -2.67 -1.37 -6.39
CA ASP A 115 -2.26 -1.58 -5.01
C ASP A 115 -2.03 -3.06 -4.68
N ASN A 116 -1.06 -3.31 -3.79
CA ASN A 116 -0.59 -4.65 -3.44
C ASN A 116 -1.68 -5.50 -2.74
N LEU A 117 -2.55 -4.89 -1.92
CA LEU A 117 -3.65 -5.59 -1.27
C LEU A 117 -4.74 -5.94 -2.28
N THR A 118 -5.12 -4.99 -3.13
CA THR A 118 -6.12 -5.21 -4.19
C THR A 118 -5.67 -6.32 -5.13
N THR A 119 -4.42 -6.29 -5.61
CA THR A 119 -3.85 -7.33 -6.46
C THR A 119 -3.89 -8.69 -5.78
N THR A 120 -3.50 -8.75 -4.51
CA THR A 120 -3.50 -9.99 -3.74
C THR A 120 -4.91 -10.57 -3.61
N ILE A 121 -5.91 -9.75 -3.27
CA ILE A 121 -7.30 -10.19 -3.10
C ILE A 121 -7.85 -10.80 -4.40
N ILE A 122 -7.66 -10.13 -5.53
CA ILE A 122 -8.12 -10.60 -6.85
C ILE A 122 -7.46 -11.94 -7.19
N MET A 123 -6.13 -12.00 -7.10
CA MET A 123 -5.36 -13.18 -7.50
C MET A 123 -5.59 -14.38 -6.57
N VAL A 124 -5.75 -14.16 -5.26
CA VAL A 124 -6.10 -15.21 -4.30
C VAL A 124 -7.51 -15.73 -4.54
N THR A 125 -8.48 -14.85 -4.85
CA THR A 125 -9.85 -15.24 -5.20
C THR A 125 -9.86 -16.13 -6.44
N MET A 126 -9.09 -15.75 -7.46
CA MET A 126 -8.91 -16.52 -8.69
C MET A 126 -8.28 -17.90 -8.43
N VAL A 127 -7.27 -18.01 -7.56
CA VAL A 127 -6.71 -19.31 -7.13
C VAL A 127 -7.78 -20.20 -6.49
N GLY A 128 -8.70 -19.61 -5.72
CA GLY A 128 -9.84 -20.31 -5.13
C GLY A 128 -10.73 -20.96 -6.19
N CYS A 129 -10.96 -20.28 -7.31
CA CYS A 129 -11.73 -20.79 -8.45
C CYS A 129 -10.98 -21.88 -9.25
N LEU A 130 -9.66 -21.76 -9.42
CA LEU A 130 -8.87 -22.65 -10.26
C LEU A 130 -8.40 -23.94 -9.55
N LEU A 131 -8.04 -23.86 -8.28
CA LEU A 131 -7.48 -24.99 -7.51
C LEU A 131 -8.51 -25.51 -6.52
N LYS A 132 -8.72 -26.83 -6.47
CA LYS A 132 -9.64 -27.48 -5.51
C LYS A 132 -8.96 -27.92 -4.21
N LYS A 133 -7.65 -28.16 -4.21
CA LYS A 133 -6.91 -28.67 -3.04
C LYS A 133 -6.41 -27.51 -2.17
N GLN A 134 -6.71 -27.58 -0.87
CA GLN A 134 -6.33 -26.54 0.10
C GLN A 134 -4.82 -26.28 0.16
N ASN A 135 -4.01 -27.33 0.25
CA ASN A 135 -2.54 -27.17 0.33
C ASN A 135 -1.97 -26.46 -0.91
N GLU A 136 -2.56 -26.69 -2.08
CA GLU A 136 -2.13 -26.03 -3.32
C GLU A 136 -2.56 -24.56 -3.34
N ARG A 137 -3.77 -24.26 -2.84
CA ARG A 137 -4.23 -22.88 -2.67
C ARG A 137 -3.28 -22.08 -1.78
N TRP A 138 -2.87 -22.64 -0.63
CA TRP A 138 -1.94 -21.96 0.28
C TRP A 138 -0.61 -21.62 -0.40
N ILE A 139 0.01 -22.59 -1.07
CA ILE A 139 1.29 -22.35 -1.77
C ILE A 139 1.13 -21.27 -2.84
N PHE A 140 0.08 -21.34 -3.65
CA PHE A 140 -0.15 -20.35 -4.71
C PHE A 140 -0.45 -18.96 -4.11
N SER A 141 -1.28 -18.88 -3.07
CA SER A 141 -1.58 -17.63 -2.37
C SER A 141 -0.33 -17.01 -1.75
N SER A 142 0.55 -17.80 -1.13
CA SER A 142 1.81 -17.29 -0.58
C SER A 142 2.71 -16.70 -1.67
N VAL A 143 2.83 -17.37 -2.82
CA VAL A 143 3.62 -16.86 -3.95
C VAL A 143 3.00 -15.58 -4.53
N ILE A 144 1.68 -15.51 -4.60
CA ILE A 144 0.95 -14.31 -5.05
C ILE A 144 1.22 -13.14 -4.12
N VAL A 145 1.15 -13.33 -2.81
CA VAL A 145 1.44 -12.26 -1.82
C VAL A 145 2.87 -11.73 -2.01
N ILE A 146 3.85 -12.62 -2.17
CA ILE A 146 5.25 -12.24 -2.43
C ILE A 146 5.37 -11.49 -3.75
N ALA A 147 4.77 -12.01 -4.81
CA ALA A 147 4.84 -11.40 -6.14
C ALA A 147 4.16 -10.03 -6.20
N ALA A 148 3.03 -9.84 -5.53
CA ALA A 148 2.33 -8.56 -5.45
C ALA A 148 3.19 -7.53 -4.73
N ASN A 149 3.72 -7.87 -3.54
CA ASN A 149 4.54 -6.95 -2.77
C ASN A 149 5.82 -6.54 -3.52
N SER A 150 6.50 -7.51 -4.14
CA SER A 150 7.67 -7.24 -4.99
C SER A 150 7.34 -6.39 -6.22
N GLY A 151 6.19 -6.65 -6.85
CA GLY A 151 5.74 -5.95 -8.05
C GLY A 151 5.34 -4.50 -7.79
N GLY A 152 4.71 -4.22 -6.66
CA GLY A 152 4.34 -2.86 -6.27
C GLY A 152 5.55 -1.98 -5.96
N ALA A 153 6.61 -2.54 -5.39
CA ALA A 153 7.76 -1.78 -4.87
C ALA A 153 8.58 -1.04 -5.94
N PHE A 154 8.64 -1.53 -7.19
CA PHE A 154 9.45 -0.88 -8.23
C PHE A 154 8.69 0.21 -9.01
N SER A 155 7.38 0.31 -8.80
CA SER A 155 6.52 1.27 -9.50
C SER A 155 6.10 2.39 -8.55
N PRO A 156 6.06 3.66 -9.00
CA PRO A 156 5.56 4.75 -8.18
C PRO A 156 4.10 4.55 -7.75
N ILE A 157 3.30 3.81 -8.52
CA ILE A 157 1.85 3.66 -8.33
C ILE A 157 1.49 2.40 -7.52
N GLY A 158 2.32 1.35 -7.60
CA GLY A 158 1.95 0.01 -7.13
C GLY A 158 1.89 -0.16 -5.61
N ASP A 159 2.41 0.80 -4.84
CA ASP A 159 2.30 0.80 -3.38
C ASP A 159 2.16 2.23 -2.84
N VAL A 160 1.32 2.37 -1.81
CA VAL A 160 1.02 3.66 -1.16
C VAL A 160 2.30 4.34 -0.64
N THR A 161 3.26 3.57 -0.13
CA THR A 161 4.50 4.15 0.39
C THR A 161 5.38 4.72 -0.71
N THR A 162 5.37 4.10 -1.90
CA THR A 162 6.15 4.55 -3.06
C THR A 162 5.51 5.78 -3.69
N ILE A 163 4.17 5.81 -3.77
CA ILE A 163 3.40 7.00 -4.15
C ILE A 163 3.75 8.17 -3.22
N MET A 164 3.75 7.94 -1.90
CA MET A 164 4.03 8.98 -0.90
C MET A 164 5.43 9.58 -1.08
N LEU A 165 6.44 8.74 -1.32
CA LEU A 165 7.80 9.23 -1.57
C LEU A 165 7.92 9.98 -2.89
N TRP A 166 7.18 9.55 -3.91
CA TRP A 166 7.19 10.18 -5.24
C TRP A 166 6.56 11.57 -5.22
N MET A 167 5.41 11.74 -4.55
CA MET A 167 4.78 13.06 -4.40
C MET A 167 5.54 13.98 -3.45
N GLY A 168 6.22 13.43 -2.45
CA GLY A 168 7.12 14.20 -1.58
C GLY A 168 8.45 14.61 -2.24
N ASP A 169 8.55 14.50 -3.57
CA ASP A 169 9.74 14.76 -4.40
C ASP A 169 11.02 14.06 -3.90
N LYS A 170 10.88 12.93 -3.18
CA LYS A 170 12.03 12.17 -2.64
C LYS A 170 12.61 11.19 -3.66
N VAL A 171 11.81 10.79 -4.64
CA VAL A 171 12.18 9.78 -5.64
C VAL A 171 11.60 10.14 -7.01
N SER A 172 12.34 9.84 -8.07
CA SER A 172 11.86 9.99 -9.45
C SER A 172 11.41 8.64 -10.01
N THR A 173 10.42 8.66 -10.90
CA THR A 173 9.89 7.45 -11.56
C THR A 173 10.96 6.66 -12.28
N GLY A 174 11.83 7.35 -13.03
CA GLY A 174 12.91 6.70 -13.78
C GLY A 174 13.93 6.04 -12.84
N GLN A 175 14.26 6.68 -11.71
CA GLN A 175 15.21 6.14 -10.74
C GLN A 175 14.62 4.96 -9.98
N LEU A 176 13.35 5.01 -9.56
CA LEU A 176 12.67 3.87 -8.93
C LEU A 176 12.71 2.63 -9.81
N ILE A 177 12.26 2.76 -11.07
CA ILE A 177 12.19 1.61 -11.99
C ILE A 177 13.59 1.05 -12.26
N THR A 178 14.57 1.90 -12.55
CA THR A 178 15.93 1.42 -12.88
C THR A 178 16.66 0.80 -11.70
N THR A 179 16.39 1.24 -10.46
CA THR A 179 17.07 0.73 -9.26
C THR A 179 16.36 -0.44 -8.61
N LEU A 180 15.02 -0.49 -8.63
CA LEU A 180 14.23 -1.46 -7.89
C LEU A 180 13.68 -2.60 -8.75
N LEU A 181 13.56 -2.44 -10.07
CA LEU A 181 13.00 -3.50 -10.93
C LEU A 181 13.77 -4.82 -10.80
N ILE A 182 15.11 -4.77 -10.81
CA ILE A 182 15.94 -5.97 -10.69
C ILE A 182 15.84 -6.58 -9.28
N PRO A 183 16.05 -5.84 -8.18
CA PRO A 183 15.82 -6.36 -6.83
C PRO A 183 14.42 -6.96 -6.62
N SER A 184 13.38 -6.28 -7.09
CA SER A 184 11.99 -6.74 -7.02
C SER A 184 11.80 -8.05 -7.77
N LEU A 185 12.35 -8.16 -8.97
CA LEU A 185 12.27 -9.39 -9.77
C LEU A 185 12.99 -10.55 -9.07
N VAL A 186 14.19 -10.30 -8.52
CA VAL A 186 14.95 -11.30 -7.75
C VAL A 186 14.21 -11.73 -6.50
N SER A 187 13.53 -10.81 -5.81
CA SER A 187 12.72 -11.12 -4.62
C SER A 187 11.49 -11.99 -4.93
N MET A 188 10.97 -11.95 -6.15
CA MET A 188 9.82 -12.76 -6.57
C MET A 188 10.21 -14.20 -6.93
N VAL A 189 11.38 -14.38 -7.55
CA VAL A 189 11.88 -15.66 -8.10
C VAL A 189 12.39 -16.59 -7.00
#